data_AF-A0A0L9TI69-F1
#
_entry.id   AF-A0A0L9TI69-F1
#
_cell.length_a   1.000
_cell.length_b   1.000
_cell.length_c   1.000
_cell.angle_alpha   90.00
_cell.angle_beta   90.00
_cell.angle_gamma   90.00
#
_symmetry.space_group_name_H-M   'P 1'
#
loop_
_entity.id
_entity.type
_entity.pdbx_description
1 polymer ?
#
loop_
_entity_poly.entity_id
_entity_poly.type
_entity_poly.pdbx_seq_one_letter_code
_entity_poly.pdbx_strand_id
1 'polypeptide(L)'
;MDELSTQAYFHHTTSGWENKEFWSRDGQAKLKTNVFFASFDQRSKQACGESACTTLAVLIAHWLHSNHNMPTRTQFDSLIKRGSSEWIRLSHNDHYLKLFPDKHFDLETVLKANIRPVVVLPQNSYTGFFSPEKFQCLEGAMSFDDIWDEITRKDEEVDQEPRIYIVGWNDHFFVLKVDVDACYVIDTLGERLYEGCQKAFIMKFDGSSSIHEKRSKKQRGEIVCRGKECCKEFIKRFLAAIPLRQLEEEMISKGIVYNPYLHRQLQIDFHYSLLSSFLSPSSMGEPLQPT
;
A
#
# COMPACT_ATOMS: atom_id res chain seq x y z
N MET A 1 46.69 4.88 -28.86
CA MET A 1 46.53 4.32 -30.21
C MET A 1 46.22 2.85 -30.05
N ASP A 2 45.18 2.52 -29.28
CA ASP A 2 43.74 2.69 -29.61
C ASP A 2 43.29 1.38 -30.25
N GLU A 3 42.16 0.77 -29.94
CA GLU A 3 41.12 0.93 -28.92
C GLU A 3 40.18 -0.27 -29.20
N LEU A 4 39.52 -0.79 -28.16
CA LEU A 4 38.18 -1.41 -28.19
C LEU A 4 37.98 -2.66 -29.10
N SER A 5 37.47 -3.77 -28.58
CA SER A 5 36.10 -3.82 -28.09
C SER A 5 35.88 -5.04 -27.21
N THR A 6 35.71 -4.79 -25.91
CA THR A 6 35.16 -5.76 -24.96
C THR A 6 33.64 -5.72 -25.11
N GLN A 7 33.07 -6.74 -25.76
CA GLN A 7 31.62 -6.90 -25.80
C GLN A 7 31.11 -7.21 -24.39
N ALA A 8 30.44 -6.22 -23.79
CA ALA A 8 29.75 -6.36 -22.53
C ALA A 8 28.68 -7.45 -22.66
N TYR A 9 28.80 -8.48 -21.84
CA TYR A 9 27.73 -9.44 -21.60
C TYR A 9 26.55 -8.71 -20.97
N PHE A 10 25.55 -8.37 -21.79
CA PHE A 10 24.25 -7.96 -21.30
C PHE A 10 23.61 -9.15 -20.59
N HIS A 11 23.69 -9.18 -19.26
CA HIS A 11 22.75 -9.93 -18.45
C HIS A 11 21.35 -9.34 -18.68
N HIS A 12 20.61 -9.90 -19.62
CA HIS A 12 19.17 -9.71 -19.68
C HIS A 12 18.56 -10.31 -18.41
N THR A 13 18.22 -9.47 -17.45
CA THR A 13 17.42 -9.85 -16.29
C THR A 13 15.98 -10.08 -16.76
N THR A 14 15.68 -11.33 -17.07
CA THR A 14 14.39 -11.82 -17.60
C THR A 14 13.20 -11.66 -16.65
N SER A 15 13.37 -11.13 -15.44
CA SER A 15 12.29 -11.05 -14.44
C SER A 15 11.65 -9.67 -14.29
N GLY A 16 12.21 -8.59 -14.87
CA GLY A 16 11.71 -7.22 -14.70
C GLY A 16 11.77 -6.67 -13.27
N TRP A 17 12.23 -7.48 -12.31
CA TRP A 17 12.54 -7.11 -10.94
C TRP A 17 13.96 -6.56 -10.86
N GLU A 18 14.12 -5.47 -10.13
CA GLU A 18 15.39 -4.76 -9.96
C GLU A 18 15.67 -4.62 -8.47
N ASN A 19 16.89 -4.95 -8.03
CA ASN A 19 17.31 -4.65 -6.66
C ASN A 19 17.72 -3.17 -6.59
N LYS A 20 16.99 -2.37 -5.82
CA LYS A 20 17.20 -0.92 -5.73
C LYS A 20 17.35 -0.44 -4.30
N GLU A 21 17.92 0.74 -4.20
CA GLU A 21 18.03 1.48 -2.95
C GLU A 21 17.17 2.76 -3.03
N PHE A 22 16.42 3.03 -1.97
CA PHE A 22 15.56 4.20 -1.83
C PHE A 22 15.85 4.90 -0.52
N TRP A 23 15.79 6.23 -0.54
CA TRP A 23 15.85 7.04 0.66
C TRP A 23 14.44 7.47 1.05
N SER A 24 14.14 7.42 2.34
CA SER A 24 12.94 8.06 2.87
C SER A 24 12.97 9.55 2.54
N ARG A 25 11.79 10.15 2.37
CA ARG A 25 11.68 11.57 1.98
C ARG A 25 12.32 12.53 2.98
N ASP A 26 12.40 12.14 4.25
CA ASP A 26 13.10 12.88 5.30
C ASP A 26 14.61 12.61 5.38
N GLY A 27 15.13 11.75 4.51
CA GLY A 27 16.53 11.37 4.39
C GLY A 27 17.10 10.58 5.57
N GLN A 28 16.25 10.04 6.46
CA GLN A 28 16.70 9.34 7.67
C GLN A 28 16.90 7.84 7.46
N ALA A 29 16.25 7.24 6.47
CA ALA A 29 16.30 5.80 6.24
C ALA A 29 16.66 5.45 4.79
N LYS A 30 17.50 4.42 4.64
CA LYS A 30 17.87 3.85 3.35
C LYS A 30 17.36 2.42 3.27
N LEU A 31 16.41 2.18 2.38
CA LEU A 31 15.86 0.86 2.09
C LEU A 31 16.57 0.26 0.90
N LYS A 32 17.00 -1.00 1.00
CA LYS A 32 17.44 -1.84 -0.11
C LYS A 32 16.48 -3.01 -0.25
N THR A 33 15.86 -3.17 -1.43
CA THR A 33 14.85 -4.21 -1.67
C THR A 33 14.64 -4.46 -3.18
N ASN A 34 13.88 -5.49 -3.53
CA ASN A 34 13.48 -5.77 -4.91
C ASN A 34 12.23 -4.97 -5.27
N VAL A 35 12.28 -4.31 -6.41
CA VAL A 35 11.16 -3.52 -6.95
C VAL A 35 10.88 -3.93 -8.38
N PHE A 36 9.60 -3.93 -8.73
CA PHE A 36 9.12 -4.15 -10.09
C PHE A 36 8.30 -2.94 -10.51
N PHE A 37 8.65 -2.34 -11.64
CA PHE A 37 7.94 -1.17 -12.16
C PHE A 37 7.02 -1.53 -13.33
N ALA A 38 5.84 -0.92 -13.32
CA ALA A 38 5.00 -0.74 -14.50
C ALA A 38 5.68 0.21 -15.50
N SER A 39 5.09 0.33 -16.69
CA SER A 39 5.54 1.30 -17.70
C SER A 39 5.12 2.73 -17.37
N PHE A 40 4.04 2.89 -16.59
CA PHE A 40 3.43 4.15 -16.21
C PHE A 40 2.68 4.00 -14.88
N ASP A 41 2.27 5.11 -14.28
CA ASP A 41 1.43 5.14 -13.08
C ASP A 41 -0.04 5.49 -13.42
N GLN A 42 -0.90 5.51 -12.41
CA GLN A 42 -2.32 5.82 -12.56
C GLN A 42 -2.59 7.22 -13.12
N ARG A 43 -1.69 8.19 -12.90
CA ARG A 43 -1.86 9.59 -13.31
C ARG A 43 -1.35 9.85 -14.73
N SER A 44 -0.70 8.86 -15.35
CA SER A 44 -0.21 8.99 -16.71
C SER A 44 -1.33 9.26 -17.71
N LYS A 45 -0.97 9.93 -18.83
CA LYS A 45 -1.88 10.16 -19.97
C LYS A 45 -2.48 8.87 -20.56
N GLN A 46 -1.83 7.73 -20.34
CA GLN A 46 -2.28 6.43 -20.83
C GLN A 46 -3.31 5.77 -19.90
N ALA A 47 -3.23 6.08 -18.60
CA ALA A 47 -4.13 5.54 -17.60
C ALA A 47 -5.34 6.46 -17.36
N CYS A 48 -5.16 7.79 -17.35
CA CYS A 48 -6.21 8.77 -17.05
C CYS A 48 -6.97 8.42 -15.76
N GLY A 49 -6.25 8.05 -14.71
CA GLY A 49 -6.80 7.58 -13.43
C GLY A 49 -6.34 8.44 -12.27
N GLU A 50 -6.51 9.75 -12.34
CA GLU A 50 -6.01 10.70 -11.34
C GLU A 50 -6.43 10.32 -9.92
N SER A 51 -7.69 9.89 -9.76
CA SER A 51 -8.31 9.46 -8.48
C SER A 51 -8.76 8.00 -8.50
N ALA A 52 -8.16 7.18 -9.38
CA ALA A 52 -8.60 5.79 -9.59
C ALA A 52 -8.05 4.79 -8.55
N CYS A 53 -7.32 5.25 -7.51
CA CYS A 53 -6.56 4.39 -6.60
C CYS A 53 -7.43 3.30 -5.94
N THR A 54 -8.63 3.64 -5.46
CA THR A 54 -9.56 2.67 -4.83
C THR A 54 -10.01 1.59 -5.81
N THR A 55 -10.44 2.00 -7.01
CA THR A 55 -10.83 1.08 -8.10
C THR A 55 -9.68 0.18 -8.52
N LEU A 56 -8.48 0.74 -8.63
CA LEU A 56 -7.26 0.01 -8.96
C LEU A 56 -6.90 -1.00 -7.87
N ALA A 57 -6.96 -0.62 -6.60
CA ALA A 57 -6.67 -1.51 -5.48
C ALA A 57 -7.64 -2.70 -5.45
N VAL A 58 -8.93 -2.49 -5.69
CA VAL A 58 -9.93 -3.58 -5.79
C VAL A 58 -9.62 -4.52 -6.97
N LEU A 59 -9.27 -3.99 -8.14
CA LEU A 59 -8.92 -4.82 -9.30
C LEU A 59 -7.62 -5.60 -9.09
N ILE A 60 -6.62 -5.00 -8.46
CA ILE A 60 -5.35 -5.64 -8.13
C ILE A 60 -5.57 -6.74 -7.09
N ALA A 61 -6.34 -6.46 -6.02
CA ALA A 61 -6.69 -7.46 -5.01
C ALA A 61 -7.41 -8.66 -5.64
N HIS A 62 -8.42 -8.42 -6.48
CA HIS A 62 -9.09 -9.49 -7.25
C HIS A 62 -8.11 -10.31 -8.08
N TRP A 63 -7.20 -9.63 -8.79
CA TRP A 63 -6.21 -10.30 -9.64
C TRP A 63 -5.27 -11.19 -8.81
N LEU A 64 -4.80 -10.71 -7.66
CA LEU A 64 -3.93 -11.47 -6.76
C LEU A 64 -4.62 -12.68 -6.16
N HIS A 65 -5.92 -12.60 -5.85
CA HIS A 65 -6.70 -13.78 -5.43
C HIS A 65 -6.88 -14.80 -6.56
N SER A 66 -6.92 -14.35 -7.81
CA SER A 66 -7.14 -15.21 -8.97
C SER A 66 -5.84 -15.80 -9.56
N ASN A 67 -4.68 -15.42 -9.05
CA ASN A 67 -3.38 -15.78 -9.61
C ASN A 67 -2.34 -16.01 -8.51
N HIS A 68 -1.66 -17.16 -8.53
CA HIS A 68 -0.62 -17.48 -7.54
C HIS A 68 0.63 -16.60 -7.66
N ASN A 69 0.96 -16.13 -8.87
CA ASN A 69 2.18 -15.36 -9.15
C ASN A 69 1.91 -13.85 -9.16
N MET A 70 2.97 -13.04 -9.02
CA MET A 70 2.89 -11.59 -9.25
C MET A 70 2.71 -11.28 -10.75
N PRO A 71 2.08 -10.15 -11.12
CA PRO A 71 1.81 -9.84 -12.53
C PRO A 71 3.10 -9.52 -13.29
N THR A 72 3.14 -9.93 -14.55
CA THR A 72 4.13 -9.42 -15.52
C THR A 72 3.89 -7.93 -15.80
N ARG A 73 4.83 -7.26 -16.47
CA ARG A 73 4.74 -5.80 -16.73
C ARG A 73 3.50 -5.49 -17.56
N THR A 74 3.27 -6.26 -18.62
CA THR A 74 2.10 -6.12 -19.49
C THR A 74 0.78 -6.36 -18.73
N GLN A 75 0.74 -7.34 -17.82
CA GLN A 75 -0.44 -7.58 -16.98
C GLN A 75 -0.65 -6.43 -16.00
N PHE A 76 0.40 -5.90 -15.38
CA PHE A 76 0.28 -4.79 -14.44
C PHE A 76 -0.15 -3.50 -15.13
N ASP A 77 0.44 -3.18 -16.29
CA ASP A 77 0.00 -2.08 -17.16
C ASP A 77 -1.47 -2.23 -17.59
N SER A 78 -1.90 -3.47 -17.89
CA SER A 78 -3.30 -3.77 -18.22
C SER A 78 -4.24 -3.57 -17.03
N LEU A 79 -3.85 -4.00 -15.83
CA LEU A 79 -4.61 -3.77 -14.60
C LEU A 79 -4.79 -2.27 -14.35
N ILE A 80 -3.73 -1.48 -14.54
CA ILE A 80 -3.78 -0.02 -14.38
C ILE A 80 -4.77 0.59 -15.38
N LYS A 81 -4.65 0.27 -16.67
CA LYS A 81 -5.58 0.80 -17.70
C LYS A 81 -7.03 0.40 -17.46
N ARG A 82 -7.26 -0.87 -17.10
CA ARG A 82 -8.62 -1.40 -16.87
C ARG A 82 -9.25 -0.80 -15.60
N GLY A 83 -8.48 -0.66 -14.53
CA GLY A 83 -8.98 -0.04 -13.30
C GLY A 83 -9.30 1.43 -13.50
N SER A 84 -8.45 2.18 -14.19
CA SER A 84 -8.78 3.56 -14.55
C SER A 84 -10.00 3.66 -15.46
N SER A 85 -10.18 2.73 -16.40
CA SER A 85 -11.38 2.69 -17.27
C SER A 85 -12.67 2.44 -16.48
N GLU A 86 -12.65 1.53 -15.50
CA GLU A 86 -13.79 1.32 -14.60
C GLU A 86 -14.05 2.56 -13.73
N TRP A 87 -13.01 3.19 -13.20
CA TRP A 87 -13.14 4.43 -12.44
C TRP A 87 -13.75 5.55 -13.30
N ILE A 88 -13.27 5.73 -14.54
CA ILE A 88 -13.84 6.68 -15.51
C ILE A 88 -15.33 6.39 -15.69
N ARG A 89 -15.72 5.13 -15.93
CA ARG A 89 -17.12 4.74 -16.13
C ARG A 89 -17.98 5.08 -14.92
N LEU A 90 -17.51 4.78 -13.70
CA LEU A 90 -18.21 5.13 -12.46
C LEU A 90 -18.28 6.65 -12.25
N SER A 91 -17.20 7.38 -12.56
CA SER A 91 -17.09 8.83 -12.38
C SER A 91 -17.94 9.66 -13.34
N HIS A 92 -18.50 9.06 -14.39
CA HIS A 92 -19.47 9.69 -15.29
C HIS A 92 -20.92 9.31 -14.99
N ASN A 93 -21.15 8.48 -13.98
CA ASN A 93 -22.50 8.13 -13.57
C ASN A 93 -23.07 9.21 -12.64
N ASP A 94 -24.26 9.71 -12.95
CA ASP A 94 -24.92 10.79 -12.18
C ASP A 94 -25.10 10.47 -10.70
N HIS A 95 -25.31 9.21 -10.34
CA HIS A 95 -25.43 8.81 -8.93
C HIS A 95 -24.11 9.01 -8.20
N TYR A 96 -23.00 8.50 -8.75
CA TYR A 96 -21.69 8.63 -8.12
C TYR A 96 -21.16 10.06 -8.17
N LEU A 97 -21.45 10.84 -9.21
CA LEU A 97 -21.08 12.26 -9.28
C LEU A 97 -21.76 13.11 -8.20
N LYS A 98 -23.00 12.77 -7.82
CA LYS A 98 -23.70 13.45 -6.71
C LYS A 98 -23.08 13.12 -5.35
N LEU A 99 -22.60 11.89 -5.18
CA LEU A 99 -21.98 11.43 -3.93
C LEU A 99 -20.51 11.88 -3.81
N PHE A 100 -19.78 11.86 -4.92
CA PHE A 100 -18.35 12.17 -5.00
C PHE A 100 -18.08 13.17 -6.15
N PRO A 101 -18.36 14.47 -5.94
CA PRO A 101 -18.13 15.50 -6.96
C PRO A 101 -16.65 15.63 -7.38
N ASP A 102 -15.74 15.31 -6.47
CA ASP A 102 -14.29 15.26 -6.71
C ASP A 102 -13.82 13.93 -7.35
N LYS A 103 -14.73 12.94 -7.49
CA LYS A 103 -14.48 11.60 -8.05
C LYS A 103 -13.53 10.73 -7.22
N HIS A 104 -13.27 11.08 -5.97
CA HIS A 104 -12.52 10.25 -5.02
C HIS A 104 -13.46 9.26 -4.33
N PHE A 105 -13.52 8.02 -4.83
CA PHE A 105 -14.41 7.00 -4.26
C PHE A 105 -13.81 6.36 -3.01
N ASP A 106 -14.63 6.21 -1.97
CA ASP A 106 -14.32 5.32 -0.86
C ASP A 106 -14.39 3.84 -1.29
N LEU A 107 -13.80 2.97 -0.46
CA LEU A 107 -13.73 1.54 -0.75
C LEU A 107 -15.11 0.89 -0.82
N GLU A 108 -16.03 1.27 0.07
CA GLU A 108 -17.39 0.71 0.09
C GLU A 108 -18.15 0.97 -1.21
N THR A 109 -18.03 2.17 -1.77
CA THR A 109 -18.67 2.56 -3.02
C THR A 109 -18.18 1.68 -4.17
N VAL A 110 -16.87 1.44 -4.25
CA VAL A 110 -16.27 0.60 -5.29
C VAL A 110 -16.69 -0.87 -5.13
N LEU A 111 -16.74 -1.38 -3.89
CA LEU A 111 -17.20 -2.74 -3.61
C LEU A 111 -18.69 -2.92 -3.93
N LYS A 112 -19.55 -1.96 -3.53
CA LYS A 112 -20.99 -1.94 -3.85
C LYS A 112 -21.26 -1.83 -5.34
N ALA A 113 -20.40 -1.14 -6.10
CA ALA A 113 -20.47 -1.08 -7.55
C ALA A 113 -20.20 -2.45 -8.22
N ASN A 114 -19.69 -3.43 -7.47
CA ASN A 114 -19.47 -4.81 -7.87
C ASN A 114 -18.72 -4.96 -9.21
N ILE A 115 -17.68 -4.14 -9.41
CA ILE A 115 -16.84 -4.21 -10.61
C ILE A 115 -16.03 -5.50 -10.67
N ARG A 116 -15.74 -6.12 -9.51
CA ARG A 116 -15.09 -7.41 -9.34
C ARG A 116 -15.67 -8.11 -8.10
N PRO A 117 -15.69 -9.45 -8.05
CA PRO A 117 -16.22 -10.22 -6.93
C PRO A 117 -15.26 -10.24 -5.73
N VAL A 118 -14.93 -9.08 -5.18
CA VAL A 118 -14.12 -8.91 -3.97
C VAL A 118 -15.02 -8.43 -2.84
N VAL A 119 -14.80 -8.97 -1.65
CA VAL A 119 -15.46 -8.57 -0.40
C VAL A 119 -14.41 -8.26 0.65
N VAL A 120 -14.78 -7.49 1.66
CA VAL A 120 -13.94 -7.20 2.84
C VAL A 120 -14.54 -7.92 4.05
N LEU A 121 -13.71 -8.63 4.81
CA LEU A 121 -14.12 -9.25 6.07
C LEU A 121 -13.76 -8.35 7.25
N PRO A 122 -14.77 -7.80 7.98
CA PRO A 122 -14.50 -6.90 9.10
C PRO A 122 -13.67 -7.52 10.23
N GLN A 123 -13.84 -8.82 10.51
CA GLN A 123 -13.19 -9.50 11.64
C GLN A 123 -11.66 -9.60 11.50
N ASN A 124 -11.17 -9.52 10.27
CA ASN A 124 -9.73 -9.55 9.95
C ASN A 124 -9.24 -8.22 9.37
N SER A 125 -10.08 -7.19 9.40
CA SER A 125 -9.72 -5.84 8.99
C SER A 125 -9.40 -5.01 10.22
N TYR A 126 -8.50 -4.04 10.05
CA TYR A 126 -8.00 -3.26 11.18
C TYR A 126 -7.97 -1.77 10.83
N THR A 127 -8.30 -0.94 11.80
CA THR A 127 -8.14 0.52 11.76
C THR A 127 -7.27 0.91 12.93
N GLY A 128 -6.25 1.71 12.68
CA GLY A 128 -5.33 2.15 13.72
C GLY A 128 -4.59 3.40 13.30
N PHE A 129 -3.64 3.81 14.13
CA PHE A 129 -2.98 5.11 13.99
C PHE A 129 -1.47 4.99 14.05
N PHE A 130 -0.75 5.90 13.40
CA PHE A 130 0.69 6.00 13.59
C PHE A 130 1.03 6.73 14.89
N SER A 131 1.76 6.04 15.76
CA SER A 131 2.26 6.54 17.04
C SER A 131 1.18 7.21 17.93
N PRO A 132 0.01 6.58 18.14
CA PRO A 132 -1.09 7.18 18.91
C PRO A 132 -0.68 7.57 20.33
N GLU A 133 0.30 6.89 20.93
CA GLU A 133 0.86 7.16 22.25
C GLU A 133 1.45 8.58 22.40
N LYS A 134 1.78 9.24 21.29
CA LYS A 134 2.26 10.63 21.28
C LYS A 134 1.13 11.66 21.34
N PHE A 135 -0.11 11.23 21.17
CA PHE A 135 -1.29 12.08 21.04
C PHE A 135 -2.32 11.69 22.09
N GLN A 136 -2.53 12.53 23.10
CA GLN A 136 -3.50 12.27 24.18
C GLN A 136 -4.92 11.97 23.65
N CYS A 137 -5.30 12.56 22.51
CA CYS A 137 -6.60 12.34 21.90
C CYS A 137 -6.77 10.95 21.24
N LEU A 138 -5.67 10.20 21.07
CA LEU A 138 -5.64 8.84 20.54
C LEU A 138 -5.32 7.82 21.64
N GLU A 139 -5.45 8.20 22.93
CA GLU A 139 -5.23 7.27 24.04
C GLU A 139 -6.15 6.05 23.94
N GLY A 140 -5.55 4.85 24.00
CA GLY A 140 -6.25 3.58 23.83
C GLY A 140 -6.56 3.19 22.39
N ALA A 141 -6.23 4.02 21.40
CA ALA A 141 -6.37 3.66 20.00
C ALA A 141 -5.32 2.61 19.58
N MET A 142 -5.73 1.67 18.70
CA MET A 142 -4.83 0.67 18.14
C MET A 142 -3.71 1.34 17.34
N SER A 143 -2.46 0.98 17.60
CA SER A 143 -1.33 1.51 16.83
C SER A 143 -1.11 0.73 15.53
N PHE A 144 -0.45 1.35 14.56
CA PHE A 144 0.02 0.65 13.37
C PHE A 144 0.93 -0.54 13.71
N ASP A 145 1.74 -0.41 14.77
CA ASP A 145 2.60 -1.49 15.24
C ASP A 145 1.74 -2.67 15.74
N ASP A 146 0.66 -2.43 16.50
CA ASP A 146 -0.28 -3.47 16.94
C ASP A 146 -0.97 -4.15 15.75
N ILE A 147 -1.37 -3.39 14.72
CA ILE A 147 -1.96 -3.94 13.50
C ILE A 147 -0.97 -4.88 12.82
N TRP A 148 0.29 -4.46 12.70
CA TRP A 148 1.31 -5.27 12.08
C TRP A 148 1.55 -6.57 12.84
N ASP A 149 1.55 -6.51 14.17
CA ASP A 149 1.69 -7.68 15.03
C ASP A 149 0.49 -8.63 14.85
N GLU A 150 -0.74 -8.14 14.72
CA GLU A 150 -1.92 -8.97 14.39
C GLU A 150 -1.84 -9.60 12.99
N ILE A 151 -1.33 -8.85 12.00
CA ILE A 151 -1.16 -9.36 10.62
C ILE A 151 -0.11 -10.46 10.59
N THR A 152 0.99 -10.30 11.32
CA THR A 152 2.13 -11.23 11.33
C THR A 152 1.95 -12.41 12.28
N ARG A 153 1.22 -12.26 13.39
CA ARG A 153 0.90 -13.39 14.30
C ARG A 153 0.20 -14.53 13.57
N LYS A 154 -0.65 -14.19 12.59
CA LYS A 154 -1.36 -15.15 11.75
C LYS A 154 -0.44 -15.87 10.74
N ASP A 155 0.83 -15.45 10.54
CA ASP A 155 1.77 -16.12 9.63
C ASP A 155 2.37 -17.43 10.17
N GLU A 156 2.20 -17.74 11.47
CA GLU A 156 2.83 -18.91 12.10
C GLU A 156 2.07 -20.22 11.87
N GLU A 157 0.89 -20.17 11.25
CA GLU A 157 0.10 -21.36 10.90
C GLU A 157 0.57 -21.95 9.56
N VAL A 158 0.92 -23.23 9.56
CA VAL A 158 1.40 -23.96 8.38
C VAL A 158 0.29 -24.03 7.31
N ASP A 159 0.64 -23.80 6.05
CA ASP A 159 -0.23 -23.83 4.85
C ASP A 159 -1.19 -22.64 4.62
N GLN A 160 -0.93 -21.45 5.18
CA GLN A 160 -1.79 -20.29 4.90
C GLN A 160 -1.65 -19.76 3.46
N GLU A 161 -2.80 -19.57 2.81
CA GLU A 161 -2.91 -18.80 1.57
C GLU A 161 -2.47 -17.34 1.80
N PRO A 162 -1.89 -16.67 0.78
CA PRO A 162 -1.47 -15.29 0.92
C PRO A 162 -2.62 -14.37 1.32
N ARG A 163 -2.40 -13.56 2.36
CA ARG A 163 -3.39 -12.60 2.85
C ARG A 163 -3.29 -11.30 2.09
N ILE A 164 -4.39 -10.81 1.54
CA ILE A 164 -4.43 -9.61 0.69
C ILE A 164 -5.27 -8.54 1.37
N TYR A 165 -4.64 -7.42 1.68
CA TYR A 165 -5.26 -6.25 2.28
C TYR A 165 -5.31 -5.10 1.27
N ILE A 166 -6.47 -4.46 1.15
CA ILE A 166 -6.57 -3.13 0.54
C ILE A 166 -6.30 -2.13 1.66
N VAL A 167 -5.25 -1.32 1.50
CA VAL A 167 -4.76 -0.42 2.55
C VAL A 167 -5.11 1.01 2.20
N GLY A 168 -5.83 1.69 3.08
CA GLY A 168 -6.15 3.10 2.99
C GLY A 168 -5.21 3.94 3.85
N TRP A 169 -4.53 4.92 3.26
CA TRP A 169 -3.67 5.86 3.98
C TRP A 169 -3.67 7.23 3.29
N ASN A 170 -4.02 8.28 4.04
CA ASN A 170 -3.98 9.68 3.58
C ASN A 170 -4.65 9.87 2.21
N ASP A 171 -5.93 9.46 2.11
CA ASP A 171 -6.77 9.53 0.89
C ASP A 171 -6.27 8.71 -0.31
N HIS A 172 -5.34 7.78 -0.10
CA HIS A 172 -4.83 6.90 -1.14
C HIS A 172 -4.95 5.43 -0.77
N PHE A 173 -5.35 4.61 -1.75
CA PHE A 173 -5.47 3.17 -1.60
C PHE A 173 -4.38 2.43 -2.36
N PHE A 174 -3.78 1.44 -1.71
CA PHE A 174 -2.79 0.53 -2.28
C PHE A 174 -3.04 -0.89 -1.77
N VAL A 175 -2.30 -1.89 -2.25
CA VAL A 175 -2.50 -3.29 -1.84
C VAL A 175 -1.27 -3.80 -1.10
N LEU A 176 -1.51 -4.44 0.05
CA LEU A 176 -0.53 -5.23 0.77
C LEU A 176 -0.86 -6.72 0.58
N LYS A 177 0.08 -7.50 0.03
CA LYS A 177 0.01 -8.96 0.03
C LYS A 177 1.03 -9.51 1.03
N VAL A 178 0.57 -10.29 1.99
CA VAL A 178 1.41 -10.96 2.98
C VAL A 178 1.47 -12.44 2.61
N ASP A 179 2.68 -12.91 2.35
CA ASP A 179 3.01 -14.30 2.05
C ASP A 179 3.92 -14.84 3.17
N VAL A 180 4.14 -16.16 3.17
CA VAL A 180 4.96 -16.84 4.19
C VAL A 180 6.36 -16.21 4.25
N ASP A 181 7.04 -16.12 3.10
CA ASP A 181 8.43 -15.68 2.99
C ASP A 181 8.62 -14.22 2.54
N ALA A 182 7.54 -13.52 2.19
CA ALA A 182 7.63 -12.16 1.67
C ALA A 182 6.37 -11.32 1.92
N CYS A 183 6.55 -10.02 2.12
CA CYS A 183 5.48 -9.02 2.03
C CYS A 183 5.62 -8.24 0.73
N TYR A 184 4.50 -7.85 0.11
CA TYR A 184 4.47 -7.07 -1.11
C TYR A 184 3.62 -5.83 -0.94
N VAL A 185 4.18 -4.66 -1.27
CA VAL A 185 3.41 -3.42 -1.41
C VAL A 185 3.23 -3.13 -2.89
N ILE A 186 1.98 -3.04 -3.33
CA ILE A 186 1.61 -2.72 -4.71
C ILE A 186 0.91 -1.37 -4.71
N ASP A 187 1.52 -0.39 -5.34
CA ASP A 187 1.00 0.97 -5.41
C ASP A 187 0.99 1.49 -6.85
N THR A 188 -0.13 2.06 -7.24
CA THR A 188 -0.34 2.61 -8.58
C THR A 188 0.04 4.08 -8.70
N LEU A 189 0.44 4.74 -7.61
CA LEU A 189 0.92 6.11 -7.59
C LEU A 189 2.44 6.15 -7.31
N GLY A 190 3.23 6.31 -8.37
CA GLY A 190 4.69 6.22 -8.29
C GLY A 190 5.32 7.21 -7.32
N GLU A 191 4.84 8.46 -7.31
CA GLU A 191 5.34 9.54 -6.45
C GLU A 191 5.43 9.13 -4.98
N ARG A 192 4.58 8.21 -4.50
CA ARG A 192 4.65 7.76 -3.09
C ARG A 192 5.94 7.02 -2.75
N LEU A 193 6.62 6.42 -3.72
CA LEU A 193 7.91 5.76 -3.53
C LEU A 193 9.07 6.76 -3.39
N TYR A 194 9.18 7.70 -4.33
CA TYR A 194 10.14 8.79 -4.32
C TYR A 194 9.65 9.92 -5.24
N GLU A 195 10.13 11.15 -4.99
CA GLU A 195 9.76 12.34 -5.74
C GLU A 195 10.16 12.25 -7.22
N GLY A 196 9.23 12.55 -8.13
CA GLY A 196 9.41 12.45 -9.58
C GLY A 196 9.14 11.06 -10.15
N CYS A 197 8.72 10.07 -9.34
CA CYS A 197 8.42 8.74 -9.83
C CYS A 197 7.07 8.70 -10.56
N GLN A 198 7.11 8.42 -11.86
CA GLN A 198 5.93 8.37 -12.74
C GLN A 198 5.54 6.94 -13.13
N LYS A 199 5.89 5.95 -12.31
CA LYS A 199 5.63 4.53 -12.56
C LYS A 199 5.01 3.88 -11.34
N ALA A 200 3.91 3.16 -11.55
CA ALA A 200 3.39 2.25 -10.54
C ALA A 200 4.45 1.18 -10.21
N PHE A 201 4.39 0.65 -9.00
CA PHE A 201 5.42 -0.25 -8.50
C PHE A 201 4.86 -1.38 -7.64
N ILE A 202 5.65 -2.44 -7.56
CA ILE A 202 5.49 -3.55 -6.62
C ILE A 202 6.83 -3.69 -5.90
N MET A 203 6.83 -3.57 -4.58
CA MET A 203 8.01 -3.83 -3.74
C MET A 203 7.88 -5.18 -3.08
N LYS A 204 8.97 -5.96 -3.06
CA LYS A 204 9.02 -7.28 -2.40
C LYS A 204 9.98 -7.25 -1.24
N PHE A 205 9.45 -7.37 -0.03
CA PHE A 205 10.18 -7.44 1.22
C PHE A 205 10.36 -8.89 1.65
N ASP A 206 11.53 -9.45 1.35
CA ASP A 206 11.95 -10.82 1.71
C ASP A 206 13.31 -10.81 2.42
N GLY A 207 13.91 -11.98 2.65
CA GLY A 207 15.23 -12.13 3.30
C GLY A 207 16.38 -11.32 2.67
N SER A 208 16.23 -10.83 1.43
CA SER A 208 17.21 -9.94 0.79
C SER A 208 17.04 -8.46 1.11
N SER A 209 15.95 -8.08 1.78
CA SER A 209 15.61 -6.69 2.11
C SER A 209 16.30 -6.22 3.39
N SER A 210 16.67 -4.94 3.42
CA SER A 210 17.28 -4.31 4.60
C SER A 210 17.00 -2.81 4.63
N ILE A 211 16.79 -2.26 5.82
CA ILE A 211 16.75 -0.82 6.07
C ILE A 211 17.91 -0.42 6.97
N HIS A 212 18.59 0.65 6.60
CA HIS A 212 19.65 1.26 7.39
C HIS A 212 19.27 2.68 7.77
N GLU A 213 19.59 3.09 8.98
CA GLU A 213 19.42 4.47 9.41
C GLU A 213 20.64 5.31 9.06
N LYS A 214 20.42 6.57 8.69
CA LYS A 214 21.49 7.50 8.41
C LYS A 214 22.17 7.94 9.71
N ARG A 215 23.39 7.44 9.95
CA ARG A 215 24.34 8.09 10.87
C ARG A 215 25.21 9.09 10.10
N SER A 216 25.87 10.00 10.83
CA SER A 216 26.71 11.07 10.29
C SER A 216 27.73 10.57 9.23
N LYS A 217 28.24 11.48 8.38
CA LYS A 217 29.02 11.21 7.15
C LYS A 217 30.20 10.22 7.24
N LYS A 218 30.62 9.76 8.43
CA LYS A 218 31.78 8.90 8.65
C LYS A 218 31.45 7.45 9.09
N GLN A 219 30.19 7.10 9.32
CA GLN A 219 29.82 5.74 9.76
C GLN A 219 28.83 5.09 8.79
N ARG A 220 29.02 3.79 8.53
CA ARG A 220 28.02 2.96 7.85
C ARG A 220 26.78 2.95 8.75
N GLY A 221 25.62 3.27 8.17
CA GLY A 221 24.36 3.33 8.89
C GLY A 221 24.06 2.04 9.66
N GLU A 222 23.43 2.16 10.82
CA GLU A 222 23.01 1.02 11.63
C GLU A 222 21.85 0.31 10.93
N ILE A 223 21.86 -1.03 10.94
CA ILE A 223 20.77 -1.82 10.37
C ILE A 223 19.57 -1.71 11.32
N VAL A 224 18.48 -1.13 10.82
CA VAL A 224 17.21 -1.01 11.55
C VAL A 224 16.48 -2.34 11.53
N CYS A 225 16.33 -2.93 10.34
CA CYS A 225 15.62 -4.19 10.15
C CYS A 225 16.06 -4.90 8.87
N ARG A 226 15.67 -6.17 8.75
CA ARG A 226 15.91 -7.05 7.60
C ARG A 226 14.65 -7.87 7.32
N GLY A 227 14.57 -8.47 6.14
CA GLY A 227 13.50 -9.42 5.84
C GLY A 227 12.14 -8.75 5.59
N LYS A 228 11.07 -9.48 5.91
CA LYS A 228 9.67 -9.01 5.83
C LYS A 228 9.42 -7.76 6.68
N GLU A 229 10.15 -7.58 7.78
CA GLU A 229 9.99 -6.44 8.68
C GLU A 229 10.35 -5.10 8.02
N CYS A 230 11.14 -5.12 6.94
CA CYS A 230 11.34 -3.93 6.12
C CYS A 230 10.04 -3.38 5.51
N CYS A 231 8.99 -4.19 5.36
CA CYS A 231 7.69 -3.72 4.88
C CYS A 231 7.00 -2.82 5.92
N LYS A 232 7.02 -3.21 7.19
CA LYS A 232 6.53 -2.40 8.31
C LYS A 232 7.21 -1.04 8.35
N GLU A 233 8.54 -1.09 8.32
CA GLU A 233 9.39 0.10 8.39
C GLU A 233 9.32 0.94 7.11
N PHE A 234 9.04 0.35 5.94
CA PHE A 234 8.72 1.12 4.74
C PHE A 234 7.45 1.96 4.95
N ILE A 235 6.37 1.36 5.42
CA ILE A 235 5.11 2.09 5.66
C ILE A 235 5.33 3.23 6.68
N LYS A 236 6.02 2.95 7.80
CA LYS A 236 6.33 3.96 8.84
C LYS A 236 7.25 5.07 8.30
N ARG A 237 8.40 4.71 7.76
CA ARG A 237 9.49 5.66 7.46
C ARG A 237 9.36 6.35 6.10
N PHE A 238 8.73 5.70 5.11
CA PHE A 238 8.58 6.27 3.77
C PHE A 238 7.22 6.94 3.56
N LEU A 239 6.16 6.42 4.18
CA LEU A 239 4.80 6.94 3.95
C LEU A 239 4.31 7.87 5.08
N ALA A 240 4.60 7.54 6.35
CA ALA A 240 4.02 8.24 7.50
C ALA A 240 4.96 9.23 8.22
N ALA A 241 6.28 9.11 8.06
CA ALA A 241 7.26 9.88 8.85
C ALA A 241 7.13 11.41 8.74
N ILE A 242 6.87 11.94 7.53
CA ILE A 242 6.72 13.39 7.32
C ILE A 242 5.40 13.89 7.93
N PRO A 243 4.22 13.34 7.59
CA PRO A 243 2.96 13.73 8.22
C PRO A 243 3.02 13.67 9.75
N LEU A 244 3.59 12.60 10.31
CA LEU A 244 3.73 12.42 11.75
C LEU A 244 4.57 13.54 12.38
N ARG A 245 5.77 13.81 11.84
CA ARG A 245 6.65 14.87 12.36
C ARG A 245 5.99 16.25 12.29
N GLN A 246 5.31 16.55 11.18
CA GLN A 246 4.61 17.83 11.01
C GLN A 246 3.54 18.01 12.10
N LEU A 247 2.77 16.97 12.40
CA LEU A 247 1.75 17.03 13.45
C LEU A 247 2.35 17.15 14.85
N GLU A 248 3.46 16.46 15.13
CA GLU A 248 4.19 16.61 16.39
C GLU A 248 4.69 18.06 16.58
N GLU A 249 5.29 18.65 15.55
CA GLU A 249 5.76 20.04 15.56
C GLU A 249 4.60 21.04 15.73
N GLU A 250 3.47 20.80 15.06
CA GLU A 250 2.27 21.61 15.21
C GLU A 250 1.68 21.51 16.61
N MET A 251 1.66 20.33 17.23
CA MET A 251 1.22 20.18 18.62
C MET A 251 2.10 20.95 19.59
N ILE A 252 3.43 20.85 19.44
CA ILE A 252 4.40 21.53 20.31
C ILE A 252 4.28 23.05 20.15
N SER A 253 4.10 23.54 18.91
CA SER A 253 4.09 24.98 18.62
C SER A 253 2.74 25.66 18.89
N LYS A 254 1.61 24.98 18.67
CA LYS A 254 0.26 25.59 18.73
C LYS A 254 -0.52 25.26 20.00
N GLY A 255 -0.13 24.24 20.76
CA GLY A 255 -0.82 23.79 21.98
C GLY A 255 -2.17 23.12 21.68
N ILE A 256 -2.27 21.82 21.98
CA ILE A 256 -3.45 20.93 21.92
C ILE A 256 -4.44 21.24 20.77
N VAL A 257 -4.18 20.65 19.60
CA VAL A 257 -5.14 20.62 18.48
C VAL A 257 -6.11 19.46 18.71
N TYR A 258 -7.22 19.70 19.42
CA TYR A 258 -8.41 18.83 19.35
C TYR A 258 -8.87 18.67 17.88
N ASN A 259 -9.54 17.62 17.38
CA ASN A 259 -9.56 16.15 17.53
C ASN A 259 -10.41 15.50 16.36
N PRO A 260 -10.65 16.16 15.20
CA PRO A 260 -11.00 15.41 13.96
C PRO A 260 -9.86 15.36 12.94
N TYR A 261 -8.98 16.36 12.96
CA TYR A 261 -7.89 16.49 11.99
C TYR A 261 -6.81 15.44 12.20
N LEU A 262 -6.46 15.12 13.46
CA LEU A 262 -5.46 14.11 13.80
C LEU A 262 -5.92 12.70 13.38
N HIS A 263 -7.21 12.39 13.60
CA HIS A 263 -7.77 11.13 13.14
C HIS A 263 -7.57 10.95 11.64
N ARG A 264 -7.92 11.96 10.83
CA ARG A 264 -7.79 11.87 9.37
C ARG A 264 -6.33 11.74 8.88
N GLN A 265 -5.38 12.32 9.60
CA GLN A 265 -3.99 12.41 9.15
C GLN A 265 -3.11 11.26 9.63
N LEU A 266 -3.49 10.58 10.72
CA LEU A 266 -2.71 9.48 11.31
C LEU A 266 -3.39 8.12 11.20
N GLN A 267 -4.67 8.06 10.81
CA GLN A 267 -5.38 6.80 10.61
C GLN A 267 -4.90 6.05 9.36
N ILE A 268 -4.65 4.76 9.53
CA ILE A 268 -4.41 3.79 8.47
C ILE A 268 -5.40 2.63 8.60
N ASP A 269 -5.95 2.22 7.48
CA ASP A 269 -6.95 1.16 7.40
C ASP A 269 -6.42 -0.03 6.60
N PHE A 270 -6.59 -1.22 7.13
CA PHE A 270 -6.23 -2.50 6.50
C PHE A 270 -7.49 -3.31 6.27
N HIS A 271 -7.99 -3.33 5.03
CA HIS A 271 -9.21 -4.06 4.67
C HIS A 271 -8.85 -5.45 4.14
N TYR A 272 -9.04 -6.48 4.96
CA TYR A 272 -8.77 -7.86 4.55
C TYR A 272 -9.78 -8.30 3.49
N SER A 273 -9.26 -8.65 2.31
CA SER A 273 -10.07 -8.95 1.13
C SER A 273 -10.14 -10.45 0.85
N LEU A 274 -11.29 -10.90 0.33
CA LEU A 274 -11.51 -12.25 -0.19
C LEU A 274 -12.27 -12.20 -1.51
N LEU A 275 -12.27 -13.32 -2.26
CA LEU A 275 -13.25 -13.50 -3.32
C LEU A 275 -14.63 -13.79 -2.73
N SER A 276 -15.67 -13.19 -3.31
CA SER A 276 -17.06 -13.39 -2.87
C SER A 276 -17.49 -14.86 -2.91
N SER A 277 -16.88 -15.69 -3.75
CA SER A 277 -17.15 -17.13 -3.84
C SER A 277 -16.74 -17.93 -2.59
N PHE A 278 -15.88 -17.38 -1.73
CA PHE A 278 -15.44 -18.03 -0.49
C PHE A 278 -16.35 -17.73 0.71
N LEU A 279 -17.32 -16.83 0.58
CA LEU A 279 -18.31 -16.60 1.63
C LEU A 279 -19.33 -17.75 1.62
N SER A 280 -19.24 -18.62 2.62
CA SER A 280 -20.35 -19.53 2.95
C SER A 280 -21.50 -18.72 3.54
N PRO A 281 -22.78 -19.08 3.30
CA PRO A 281 -23.95 -18.35 3.83
C PRO A 281 -23.93 -18.15 5.36
N SER A 282 -23.19 -18.99 6.08
CA SER A 282 -23.03 -18.95 7.53
C SER A 282 -22.14 -17.82 8.06
N SER A 283 -21.40 -17.09 7.22
CA SER A 283 -20.56 -15.96 7.66
C SER A 283 -21.25 -14.60 7.57
N MET A 284 -22.44 -14.55 6.99
CA MET A 284 -23.27 -13.34 6.96
C MET A 284 -24.08 -13.33 8.26
N GLY A 285 -23.57 -12.63 9.28
CA GLY A 285 -24.33 -12.41 10.51
C GLY A 285 -25.72 -11.86 10.19
N GLU A 286 -26.76 -12.45 10.81
CA GLU A 286 -28.13 -12.03 10.59
C GLU A 286 -28.30 -10.52 10.87
N PRO A 287 -29.06 -9.79 10.05
CA PRO A 287 -29.45 -8.43 10.39
C PRO A 287 -30.32 -8.49 11.65
N LEU A 288 -29.90 -7.76 12.70
CA LEU A 288 -30.72 -7.50 13.87
C LEU A 288 -32.07 -6.93 13.41
N GLN A 289 -33.15 -7.68 13.62
CA GLN A 289 -34.50 -7.16 13.43
C GLN A 289 -34.74 -6.03 14.44
N PRO A 290 -35.28 -4.88 14.00
CA PRO A 290 -35.66 -3.83 14.93
C PRO A 290 -36.84 -4.29 15.79
N THR A 291 -36.64 -4.25 17.10
CA THR A 291 -37.70 -4.32 18.12
C THR A 291 -38.58 -3.08 18.10
#